data_AF-A0A2N2ZEK2-F1
#
_entry.id   AF-A0A2N2ZEK2-F1
#
_cell.length_a   1.000
_cell.length_b   1.000
_cell.length_c   1.000
_cell.angle_alpha   90.00
_cell.angle_beta   90.00
_cell.angle_gamma   90.00
#
_symmetry.space_group_name_H-M   'P 1'
#
loop_
_entity.id
_entity.type
_entity.pdbx_description
1 polymer ?
#
loop_
_entity_poly.entity_id
_entity_poly.type
_entity_poly.pdbx_seq_one_letter_code
_entity_poly.pdbx_strand_id
1 'polypeptide(L)'
;HMIDMFQITEAFDKYKSSMEKVGKAIDSYSSNTMLDKILYLELALFSFLTGNNDMHLKNFSMIESKSGWVLSPAYDLLNVSILIPKDDEELALTLSGKKKGLKWEHLAQLGKGMGLTDKQITGILARFKRESHLANGLLDKSFLSAGMIIKYKELMEKRFRQL
;
A
#
# COMPACT_ATOMS: atom_id res chain seq x y z
N HIS A 1 18.15 3.11 13.92
CA HIS A 1 16.93 3.67 14.53
C HIS A 1 15.73 3.53 13.58
N MET A 2 14.48 3.61 14.05
CA MET A 2 13.24 3.56 13.23
C MET A 2 12.25 4.60 13.74
N ILE A 3 11.54 5.27 12.83
CA ILE A 3 10.55 6.31 13.13
C ILE A 3 9.37 6.19 12.16
N ASP A 4 8.14 6.29 12.66
CA ASP A 4 6.94 6.15 11.85
C ASP A 4 6.50 7.46 11.16
N MET A 5 5.66 7.36 10.13
CA MET A 5 5.20 8.53 9.38
C MET A 5 4.23 9.41 10.19
N PHE A 6 3.65 8.88 11.28
CA PHE A 6 2.85 9.70 12.19
C PHE A 6 3.76 10.72 12.90
N GLN A 7 4.93 10.28 13.36
CA GLN A 7 5.95 11.13 13.94
C GLN A 7 6.61 12.04 12.90
N ILE A 8 7.05 11.51 11.75
CA ILE A 8 7.72 12.30 10.69
C ILE A 8 6.83 13.43 10.17
N THR A 9 5.53 13.17 10.04
CA THR A 9 4.60 14.16 9.48
C THR A 9 3.93 15.05 10.54
N GLU A 10 4.35 14.90 11.80
CA GLU A 10 3.82 15.61 12.98
C GLU A 10 2.30 15.58 13.02
N ALA A 11 1.71 14.43 12.71
CA ALA A 11 0.27 14.28 12.64
C ALA A 11 -0.35 14.21 14.03
N PHE A 12 -1.57 14.73 14.17
CA PHE A 12 -2.34 14.63 15.42
C PHE A 12 -3.17 13.34 15.49
N ASP A 13 -3.52 12.77 14.34
CA ASP A 13 -4.34 11.57 14.21
C ASP A 13 -3.76 10.65 13.13
N LYS A 14 -3.55 9.38 13.47
CA LYS A 14 -2.91 8.38 12.59
C LYS A 14 -3.70 8.11 11.31
N TYR A 15 -5.02 8.35 11.31
CA TYR A 15 -5.90 8.14 10.15
C TYR A 15 -6.13 9.42 9.33
N LYS A 16 -5.91 10.61 9.89
CA LYS A 16 -6.17 11.89 9.20
C LYS A 16 -4.95 12.36 8.42
N SER A 17 -4.72 11.69 7.29
CA SER A 17 -3.67 12.06 6.33
C SER A 17 -3.97 11.52 4.93
N SER A 18 -2.96 11.57 4.06
CA SER A 18 -3.07 11.07 2.69
C SER A 18 -1.83 10.30 2.27
N MET A 19 -2.00 9.42 1.28
CA MET A 19 -0.93 8.66 0.66
C MET A 19 0.09 9.60 0.01
N GLU A 20 -0.33 10.76 -0.50
CA GLU A 20 0.54 11.78 -1.06
C GLU A 20 1.41 12.43 0.02
N LYS A 21 0.89 12.66 1.23
CA LYS A 21 1.69 13.23 2.34
C LYS A 21 2.81 12.27 2.76
N VAL A 22 2.54 10.97 2.80
CA VAL A 22 3.57 9.94 3.03
C VAL A 22 4.59 9.92 1.89
N GLY A 23 4.13 9.94 0.63
CA GLY A 23 5.02 9.99 -0.53
C GLY A 23 5.95 11.22 -0.53
N LYS A 24 5.44 12.38 -0.11
CA LYS A 24 6.23 13.62 0.06
C LYS A 24 7.27 13.50 1.17
N ALA A 25 6.94 12.85 2.28
CA ALA A 25 7.90 12.60 3.36
C ALA A 25 9.03 11.66 2.88
N ILE A 26 8.70 10.60 2.16
CA ILE A 26 9.70 9.71 1.55
C ILE A 26 10.59 10.48 0.59
N ASP A 27 10.02 11.35 -0.27
CA ASP A 27 10.78 12.21 -1.17
C ASP A 27 11.78 13.12 -0.43
N SER A 28 11.36 13.67 0.71
CA SER A 28 12.14 14.66 1.45
C SER A 28 13.25 14.03 2.31
N TYR A 29 13.03 12.83 2.83
CA TYR A 29 13.88 12.26 3.89
C TYR A 29 14.61 10.98 3.51
N SER A 30 14.19 10.29 2.44
CA SER A 30 14.89 9.08 2.01
C SER A 30 16.23 9.41 1.35
N SER A 31 17.27 8.69 1.76
CA SER A 31 18.60 8.68 1.13
C SER A 31 18.64 7.82 -0.14
N ASN A 32 17.63 6.96 -0.37
CA ASN A 32 17.45 6.18 -1.61
C ASN A 32 16.09 6.47 -2.24
N THR A 33 15.86 7.75 -2.51
CA THR A 33 14.55 8.31 -2.82
C THR A 33 13.81 7.59 -3.94
N MET A 34 14.52 7.26 -5.04
CA MET A 34 13.88 6.65 -6.20
C MET A 34 13.40 5.22 -5.94
N LEU A 35 14.21 4.42 -5.24
CA LEU A 35 13.84 3.07 -4.88
C LEU A 35 12.66 3.07 -3.89
N ASP A 36 12.72 3.93 -2.87
CA ASP A 36 11.71 3.97 -1.84
C ASP A 36 10.35 4.45 -2.36
N LYS A 37 10.32 5.35 -3.34
CA LYS A 37 9.08 5.74 -4.04
C LYS A 37 8.46 4.57 -4.81
N ILE A 38 9.28 3.74 -5.45
CA ILE A 38 8.81 2.52 -6.14
C ILE A 38 8.22 1.55 -5.11
N LEU A 39 8.97 1.24 -4.06
CA LEU A 39 8.53 0.33 -2.99
C LEU A 39 7.26 0.83 -2.31
N TYR A 40 7.14 2.13 -2.10
CA TYR A 40 5.95 2.73 -1.53
C TYR A 40 4.72 2.62 -2.44
N LEU A 41 4.87 2.87 -3.74
CA LEU A 41 3.77 2.67 -4.70
C LEU A 41 3.36 1.18 -4.77
N GLU A 42 4.32 0.27 -4.72
CA GLU A 42 4.06 -1.17 -4.66
C GLU A 42 3.29 -1.55 -3.39
N LEU A 43 3.65 -0.96 -2.25
CA LEU A 43 2.98 -1.18 -0.97
C LEU A 43 1.56 -0.59 -0.96
N ALA A 44 1.34 0.56 -1.59
CA ALA A 44 0.01 1.14 -1.78
C ALA A 44 -0.88 0.23 -2.64
N LEU A 45 -0.35 -0.24 -3.78
CA LEU A 45 -1.05 -1.18 -4.66
C LEU A 45 -1.33 -2.51 -3.95
N PHE A 46 -0.35 -3.04 -3.23
CA PHE A 46 -0.49 -4.26 -2.44
C PHE A 46 -1.61 -4.12 -1.40
N SER A 47 -1.61 -3.03 -0.63
CA SER A 47 -2.62 -2.79 0.41
C SER A 47 -4.03 -2.73 -0.17
N PHE A 48 -4.20 -2.04 -1.30
CA PHE A 48 -5.48 -2.01 -2.02
C PHE A 48 -5.92 -3.41 -2.50
N LEU A 49 -5.03 -4.14 -3.17
CA LEU A 49 -5.34 -5.45 -3.76
C LEU A 49 -5.66 -6.49 -2.69
N THR A 50 -4.97 -6.45 -1.55
CA THR A 50 -5.10 -7.42 -0.47
C THR A 50 -6.16 -7.05 0.56
N GLY A 51 -6.80 -5.88 0.45
CA GLY A 51 -7.82 -5.45 1.40
C GLY A 51 -7.26 -4.97 2.74
N ASN A 52 -6.03 -4.45 2.76
CA ASN A 52 -5.47 -3.80 3.93
C ASN A 52 -5.96 -2.34 4.03
N ASN A 53 -7.19 -2.18 4.52
CA ASN A 53 -7.82 -0.89 4.75
C ASN A 53 -7.51 -0.28 6.14
N ASP A 54 -6.56 -0.83 6.91
CA ASP A 54 -6.07 -0.26 8.18
C ASP A 54 -4.61 0.22 8.10
N MET A 55 -4.02 0.26 6.90
CA MET A 55 -2.65 0.75 6.65
C MET A 55 -2.51 2.27 6.84
N HIS A 56 -2.42 2.72 8.08
CA HIS A 56 -2.41 4.13 8.48
C HIS A 56 -0.99 4.68 8.72
N LEU A 57 -0.83 5.93 9.16
CA LEU A 57 0.49 6.59 9.27
C LEU A 57 1.52 5.84 10.12
N LYS A 58 1.09 5.09 11.15
CA LYS A 58 2.01 4.31 11.99
C LYS A 58 2.52 3.01 11.34
N ASN A 59 1.96 2.61 10.20
CA ASN A 59 2.37 1.40 9.47
C ASN A 59 3.39 1.70 8.37
N PHE A 60 3.68 2.97 8.11
CA PHE A 60 4.77 3.40 7.26
C PHE A 60 5.87 3.95 8.15
N SER A 61 7.10 3.47 8.00
CA SER A 61 8.24 3.94 8.78
C SER A 61 9.45 4.20 7.90
N MET A 62 10.31 5.12 8.35
CA MET A 62 11.69 5.21 7.90
C MET A 62 12.57 4.43 8.89
N ILE A 63 13.58 3.75 8.37
CA ILE A 63 14.60 3.05 9.15
C ILE A 63 15.98 3.53 8.73
N GLU A 64 16.86 3.67 9.70
CA GLU A 64 18.26 4.01 9.47
C GLU A 64 19.02 2.80 8.95
N SER A 65 19.62 2.97 7.78
CA SER A 65 20.46 1.97 7.12
C SER A 65 21.90 2.47 7.00
N LYS A 66 22.79 1.64 6.45
CA LYS A 66 24.17 2.06 6.15
C LYS A 66 24.26 3.24 5.19
N SER A 67 23.24 3.47 4.38
CA SER A 67 23.16 4.58 3.41
C SER A 67 22.35 5.78 3.91
N GLY A 68 21.97 5.81 5.19
CA GLY A 68 21.08 6.82 5.76
C GLY A 68 19.64 6.31 5.90
N TRP A 69 18.70 7.24 6.02
CA TRP A 69 17.28 6.93 6.21
C TRP A 69 16.66 6.37 4.94
N VAL A 70 15.96 5.24 5.04
CA VAL A 70 15.24 4.60 3.93
C VAL A 70 13.87 4.12 4.39
N LEU A 71 12.96 3.85 3.47
CA LEU A 71 11.69 3.23 3.79
C LEU A 71 11.93 1.86 4.45
N SER A 72 11.26 1.60 5.57
CA SER A 72 11.41 0.31 6.25
C SER A 72 10.81 -0.82 5.42
N PRO A 73 11.23 -2.08 5.66
CA PRO A 73 10.43 -3.23 5.26
C PRO A 73 8.98 -3.06 5.74
N ALA A 74 8.03 -3.53 4.94
CA ALA A 74 6.61 -3.46 5.27
C ALA A 74 6.28 -4.38 6.45
N TYR A 75 5.35 -3.96 7.29
CA TYR A 75 4.85 -4.71 8.45
C TYR A 75 3.36 -4.42 8.64
N ASP A 76 2.71 -5.22 9.49
CA ASP A 76 1.28 -5.08 9.81
C ASP A 76 0.37 -5.10 8.57
N LEU A 77 0.67 -6.04 7.66
CA LEU A 77 -0.06 -6.25 6.42
C LEU A 77 -1.22 -7.23 6.66
N LEU A 78 -2.39 -6.69 6.98
CA LEU A 78 -3.57 -7.47 7.36
C LEU A 78 -4.74 -7.21 6.41
N ASN A 79 -5.45 -8.25 5.99
CA ASN A 79 -6.71 -8.08 5.26
C ASN A 79 -7.86 -7.87 6.26
N VAL A 80 -8.01 -6.62 6.71
CA VAL A 80 -9.05 -6.24 7.67
C VAL A 80 -10.43 -6.24 6.99
N SER A 81 -10.50 -6.00 5.69
CA SER A 81 -11.75 -5.87 4.95
C SER A 81 -12.63 -7.14 4.95
N ILE A 82 -12.04 -8.35 4.91
CA ILE A 82 -12.81 -9.60 4.98
C ILE A 82 -13.33 -9.90 6.40
N LEU A 83 -12.73 -9.30 7.42
CA LEU A 83 -13.11 -9.45 8.83
C LEU A 83 -14.20 -8.44 9.23
N ILE A 84 -14.20 -7.26 8.62
CA ILE A 84 -15.15 -6.18 8.90
C ILE A 84 -15.87 -5.76 7.59
N PRO A 85 -16.78 -6.57 7.04
CA PRO A 85 -17.40 -6.29 5.73
C PRO A 85 -18.29 -5.04 5.68
N LYS A 86 -18.62 -4.47 6.85
CA LYS A 86 -19.38 -3.22 6.96
C LYS A 86 -18.52 -1.98 6.69
N ASP A 87 -17.21 -2.11 6.84
CA ASP A 87 -16.26 -1.07 6.46
C ASP A 87 -16.03 -1.18 4.94
N ASP A 88 -16.52 -0.18 4.21
CA ASP A 88 -16.44 -0.13 2.75
C ASP A 88 -15.25 0.68 2.24
N GLU A 89 -14.38 1.15 3.14
CA GLU A 89 -13.12 1.81 2.78
C GLU A 89 -12.12 0.79 2.19
N GLU A 90 -11.41 1.22 1.15
CA GLU A 90 -10.44 0.40 0.40
C GLU A 90 -9.00 0.68 0.83
N LEU A 91 -8.75 1.82 1.50
CA LEU A 91 -7.48 2.25 2.09
C LEU A 91 -7.74 3.05 3.38
N ALA A 92 -6.81 3.01 4.33
CA ALA A 92 -6.93 3.78 5.58
C ALA A 92 -6.65 5.27 5.41
N LEU A 93 -5.67 5.62 4.57
CA LEU A 93 -5.33 7.00 4.21
C LEU A 93 -6.01 7.37 2.89
N THR A 94 -6.32 8.66 2.74
CA THR A 94 -6.91 9.12 1.48
C THR A 94 -5.89 9.03 0.33
N LEU A 95 -6.39 8.69 -0.86
CA LEU A 95 -5.68 8.71 -2.13
C LEU A 95 -6.53 9.53 -3.11
N SER A 96 -5.99 10.63 -3.62
CA SER A 96 -6.74 11.63 -4.39
C SER A 96 -8.01 12.10 -3.64
N GLY A 97 -7.92 12.26 -2.32
CA GLY A 97 -9.03 12.66 -1.46
C GLY A 97 -10.10 11.59 -1.23
N LYS A 98 -9.88 10.36 -1.66
CA LYS A 98 -10.83 9.24 -1.56
C LYS A 98 -10.24 8.09 -0.76
N LYS A 99 -11.11 7.32 -0.11
CA LYS A 99 -10.75 6.02 0.45
C LYS A 99 -11.50 4.86 -0.20
N LYS A 100 -12.46 5.17 -1.08
CA LYS A 100 -13.27 4.17 -1.79
C LYS A 100 -13.57 4.61 -3.23
N GLY A 101 -13.95 3.65 -4.06
CA GLY A 101 -14.13 3.90 -5.50
C GLY A 101 -12.79 4.26 -6.17
N LEU A 102 -11.69 3.73 -5.64
CA LEU A 102 -10.37 3.87 -6.21
C LEU A 102 -10.30 3.13 -7.54
N LYS A 103 -9.39 3.59 -8.37
CA LYS A 103 -9.18 3.13 -9.73
C LYS A 103 -7.69 3.24 -10.02
N TRP A 104 -7.23 2.59 -11.09
CA TRP A 104 -5.83 2.64 -11.46
C TRP A 104 -5.30 4.07 -11.63
N GLU A 105 -6.10 5.00 -12.16
CA GLU A 105 -5.67 6.38 -12.39
C GLU A 105 -5.25 7.08 -11.09
N HIS A 106 -5.89 6.79 -9.96
CA HIS A 106 -5.55 7.40 -8.67
C HIS A 106 -4.18 6.91 -8.17
N LEU A 107 -3.90 5.59 -8.28
CA LEU A 107 -2.59 5.02 -7.94
C LEU A 107 -1.50 5.49 -8.91
N ALA A 108 -1.81 5.57 -10.21
CA ALA A 108 -0.89 6.11 -11.20
C ALA A 108 -0.59 7.59 -10.93
N GLN A 109 -1.58 8.39 -10.51
CA GLN A 109 -1.39 9.78 -10.14
C GLN A 109 -0.49 9.92 -8.90
N LEU A 110 -0.60 9.04 -7.90
CA LEU A 110 0.34 9.00 -6.77
C LEU A 110 1.77 8.78 -7.26
N GLY A 111 2.00 7.79 -8.13
CA GLY A 111 3.31 7.54 -8.72
C GLY A 111 3.87 8.75 -9.48
N LYS A 112 3.03 9.37 -10.33
CA LYS A 112 3.39 10.58 -11.08
C LYS A 112 3.70 11.76 -10.16
N GLY A 113 2.90 11.95 -9.11
CA GLY A 113 3.11 12.98 -8.10
C GLY A 113 4.43 12.82 -7.34
N MET A 114 4.96 11.60 -7.26
CA MET A 114 6.30 11.32 -6.73
C MET A 114 7.42 11.40 -7.77
N GLY A 115 7.11 11.74 -9.03
CA GLY A 115 8.09 11.83 -10.12
C GLY A 115 8.49 10.48 -10.75
N LEU A 116 7.71 9.42 -10.53
CA LEU A 116 7.93 8.15 -11.22
C LEU A 116 7.53 8.25 -12.69
N THR A 117 8.29 7.57 -13.56
CA THR A 117 7.97 7.51 -15.00
C THR A 117 6.77 6.60 -15.27
N ASP A 118 6.05 6.84 -16.37
CA ASP A 118 4.94 5.96 -16.80
C ASP A 118 5.38 4.50 -16.95
N LYS A 119 6.62 4.26 -17.41
CA LYS A 119 7.19 2.92 -17.54
C LYS A 119 7.34 2.23 -16.18
N GLN A 120 7.77 2.95 -15.14
CA GLN A 120 7.88 2.39 -13.80
C GLN A 120 6.51 2.08 -13.20
N ILE A 121 5.58 3.02 -13.32
CA ILE A 121 4.22 2.91 -12.78
C ILE A 121 3.47 1.74 -13.45
N THR A 122 3.47 1.68 -14.78
CA THR A 122 2.82 0.58 -15.52
C THR A 122 3.52 -0.76 -15.33
N GLY A 123 4.85 -0.76 -15.19
CA GLY A 123 5.64 -1.94 -14.88
C GLY A 123 5.28 -2.59 -13.55
N ILE A 124 5.00 -1.79 -12.52
CA ILE A 124 4.52 -2.26 -11.21
C ILE A 124 3.19 -3.01 -11.38
N LEU A 125 2.18 -2.39 -12.00
CA LEU A 125 0.87 -3.05 -12.19
C LEU A 125 1.00 -4.32 -13.03
N ALA A 126 1.78 -4.28 -14.11
CA ALA A 126 1.99 -5.44 -14.98
C ALA A 126 2.63 -6.61 -14.21
N ARG A 127 3.59 -6.32 -13.32
CA ARG A 127 4.19 -7.34 -12.44
C ARG A 127 3.16 -7.91 -11.47
N PHE A 128 2.37 -7.08 -10.80
CA PHE A 128 1.33 -7.57 -9.88
C PHE A 128 0.28 -8.43 -10.59
N LYS A 129 -0.15 -8.06 -11.80
CA LYS A 129 -1.08 -8.87 -12.61
C LYS A 129 -0.46 -10.22 -12.98
N ARG A 130 0.79 -10.24 -13.45
CA ARG A 130 1.51 -11.47 -13.83
C ARG A 130 1.74 -12.42 -12.65
N GLU A 131 2.19 -11.88 -11.51
CA GLU A 131 2.55 -12.68 -10.33
C GLU A 131 1.35 -12.94 -9.38
N SER A 132 0.14 -12.51 -9.74
CA SER A 132 -1.07 -12.64 -8.90
C SER A 132 -1.33 -14.08 -8.44
N HIS A 133 -0.98 -15.07 -9.27
CA HIS A 133 -1.11 -16.49 -8.97
C HIS A 133 -0.28 -16.94 -7.76
N LEU A 134 0.84 -16.25 -7.44
CA LEU A 134 1.66 -16.55 -6.25
C LEU A 134 0.86 -16.34 -4.96
N ALA A 135 0.02 -15.30 -4.93
CA ALA A 135 -0.83 -15.02 -3.77
C ALA A 135 -1.84 -16.16 -3.54
N ASN A 136 -2.40 -16.72 -4.61
CA ASN A 136 -3.32 -17.87 -4.51
C ASN A 136 -2.63 -19.07 -3.86
N GLY A 137 -1.40 -19.39 -4.29
CA GLY A 137 -0.62 -20.49 -3.72
C GLY A 137 -0.24 -20.27 -2.26
N LEU A 138 -0.01 -19.02 -1.83
CA LEU A 138 0.23 -18.68 -0.42
C LEU A 138 -1.04 -18.81 0.42
N LEU A 139 -2.18 -18.35 -0.10
CA LEU A 139 -3.47 -18.44 0.60
C LEU A 139 -3.89 -19.89 0.82
N ASP A 140 -3.69 -20.76 -0.17
CA ASP A 140 -4.02 -22.19 -0.07
C ASP A 140 -3.17 -22.93 0.97
N LYS A 141 -2.01 -22.37 1.34
CA LYS A 141 -1.10 -22.91 2.37
C LYS A 141 -1.20 -22.15 3.69
N SER A 142 -2.10 -21.18 3.79
CA SER A 142 -2.24 -20.33 4.98
C SER A 142 -3.02 -21.02 6.09
N PHE A 143 -3.00 -20.43 7.28
CA PHE A 143 -3.82 -20.86 8.43
C PHE A 143 -5.28 -20.38 8.36
N LEU A 144 -5.69 -19.74 7.26
CA LEU A 144 -7.07 -19.30 7.09
C LEU A 144 -7.99 -20.51 6.88
N SER A 145 -9.23 -20.40 7.38
CA SER A 145 -10.25 -21.41 7.06
C SER A 145 -10.56 -21.39 5.56
N ALA A 146 -11.06 -22.51 5.02
CA ALA A 146 -11.42 -22.62 3.61
C ALA A 146 -12.37 -21.48 3.16
N GLY A 147 -13.35 -21.12 4.00
CA GLY A 147 -14.25 -20.00 3.73
C GLY A 147 -13.54 -18.63 3.70
N MET A 148 -12.54 -18.40 4.54
CA MET A 148 -11.75 -17.17 4.52
C MET A 148 -10.79 -17.11 3.33
N ILE A 149 -10.22 -18.25 2.92
CA ILE A 149 -9.39 -18.34 1.71
C ILE A 149 -10.20 -17.92 0.48
N ILE A 150 -11.42 -18.45 0.34
CA ILE A 150 -12.33 -18.10 -0.78
C ILE A 150 -12.62 -16.59 -0.78
N LYS A 151 -13.05 -16.03 0.37
CA LYS A 151 -13.33 -14.58 0.47
C LYS A 151 -12.13 -13.70 0.13
N TYR A 152 -10.93 -14.10 0.57
CA TYR A 152 -9.71 -13.36 0.28
C TYR A 152 -9.40 -13.37 -1.23
N LYS A 153 -9.49 -14.53 -1.87
CA LYS A 153 -9.28 -14.66 -3.33
C LYS A 153 -10.31 -13.86 -4.12
N GLU A 154 -11.60 -13.96 -3.78
CA GLU A 154 -12.69 -13.20 -4.40
C GLU A 154 -12.48 -11.69 -4.28
N LEU A 155 -12.03 -11.22 -3.11
CA LEU A 155 -11.67 -9.82 -2.90
C LEU A 155 -10.53 -9.40 -3.83
N MET A 156 -9.42 -10.14 -3.85
CA MET A 156 -8.27 -9.82 -4.70
C MET A 156 -8.69 -9.77 -6.17
N GLU A 157 -9.45 -10.74 -6.64
CA GLU A 157 -9.96 -10.76 -8.01
C GLU A 157 -10.85 -9.56 -8.32
N LYS A 158 -11.75 -9.18 -7.39
CA LYS A 158 -12.56 -7.97 -7.52
C LYS A 158 -11.68 -6.73 -7.62
N ARG A 159 -10.64 -6.61 -6.79
CA ARG A 159 -9.71 -5.48 -6.78
C ARG A 159 -8.90 -5.42 -8.08
N PHE A 160 -8.44 -6.55 -8.60
CA PHE A 160 -7.77 -6.59 -9.90
C PHE A 160 -8.69 -6.18 -11.06
N ARG A 161 -9.98 -6.57 -11.04
CA ARG A 161 -10.96 -6.13 -12.05
C ARG A 161 -11.29 -4.64 -11.95
N GLN A 162 -11.15 -4.04 -10.77
CA GLN A 162 -11.36 -2.62 -10.52
C GLN A 162 -10.20 -1.74 -11.06
N LEU A 163 -9.02 -2.32 -11.34
CA LEU A 163 -7.82 -1.65 -11.87
C LEU A 163 -7.62 -1.86 -13.37
#